data_AF-A0A0D9NPD2-F1
#
_entry.id   AF-A0A0D9NPD2-F1
#
_cell.length_a   1.000
_cell.length_b   1.000
_cell.length_c   1.000
_cell.angle_alpha   90.00
_cell.angle_beta   90.00
_cell.angle_gamma   90.00
#
_symmetry.space_group_name_H-M   'P 1'
#
loop_
_entity.id
_entity.type
_entity.pdbx_description
1 polymer ?
#
loop_
_entity_poly.entity_id
_entity_poly.type
_entity_poly.pdbx_seq_one_letter_code
_entity_poly.pdbx_strand_id
1 'polypeptide(L)'
;MAPTIFRFSRQLIRRRLPVVKISKMRSMATAASVKEAESRYKIIDKAVDFEKAQATRPEFDHSRTIEVTKHPNPEWTYGQGVETHDASIQHREIDPYASNRPMVNNYRLLVAGIAPRPVGFVSTISGDGKSKNLSPFSYFQVIDHDPPMFIIGFSSRPGREKDTYRNLKDTGECVINSVSENMIEAVNASSIDAPYGVSEWDVSGLHEAGTTTVKPSRVQESVFSIEAKVVDIKEFASPSEGMSLAGLVLLKATRFWVREDATNSDASHIDLEKLRPVGQLGGISYSRIVSTFELPRRRWEDEYPKSELLASLASRKSNNSVDEDPTKLSGQGAG
;
A
#
# COMPACT_ATOMS: atom_id res chain seq x y z
N MET A 1 -0.79 -16.40 -68.52
CA MET A 1 -1.12 -14.98 -68.31
C MET A 1 -1.08 -14.71 -66.82
N ALA A 2 -0.16 -13.87 -66.34
CA ALA A 2 -0.22 -13.36 -64.96
C ALA A 2 -1.49 -12.49 -64.81
N PRO A 3 -2.16 -12.51 -63.65
CA PRO A 3 -2.16 -11.29 -62.84
C PRO A 3 -2.18 -11.48 -61.30
N THR A 4 -1.37 -10.65 -60.66
CA THR A 4 -1.68 -9.82 -59.47
C THR A 4 -1.93 -10.49 -58.11
N ILE A 5 -0.84 -10.62 -57.36
CA ILE A 5 -0.80 -10.84 -55.91
C ILE A 5 -1.15 -9.54 -55.18
N PHE A 6 -2.27 -9.51 -54.45
CA PHE A 6 -2.52 -8.49 -53.41
C PHE A 6 -1.94 -9.00 -52.08
N ARG A 7 -0.78 -8.47 -51.68
CA ARG A 7 -0.25 -8.61 -50.31
C ARG A 7 -0.94 -7.60 -49.39
N PHE A 8 -1.79 -8.06 -48.48
CA PHE A 8 -2.16 -7.26 -47.30
C PHE A 8 -1.13 -7.48 -46.19
N SER A 9 -0.34 -6.44 -45.95
CA SER A 9 0.62 -6.30 -44.85
C SER A 9 -0.11 -6.27 -43.51
N ARG A 10 0.14 -7.25 -42.62
CA ARG A 10 -0.13 -7.15 -41.19
C ARG A 10 1.07 -6.49 -40.50
N GLN A 11 1.14 -5.17 -40.52
CA GLN A 11 1.95 -4.41 -39.55
C GLN A 11 1.07 -4.08 -38.34
N LEU A 12 0.97 -5.01 -37.38
CA LEU A 12 0.66 -4.62 -36.00
C LEU A 12 1.98 -4.27 -35.31
N ILE A 13 2.19 -2.97 -35.16
CA ILE A 13 3.28 -2.39 -34.38
C ILE A 13 3.08 -2.81 -32.91
N ARG A 14 3.73 -3.88 -32.48
CA ARG A 14 4.03 -4.10 -31.05
C ARG A 14 5.15 -3.14 -30.66
N ARG A 15 4.79 -1.91 -30.24
CA ARG A 15 5.71 -1.06 -29.48
C ARG A 15 6.00 -1.77 -28.15
N ARG A 16 7.05 -2.59 -28.12
CA ARG A 16 7.67 -3.02 -26.85
C ARG A 16 8.19 -1.77 -26.17
N LEU A 17 7.61 -1.41 -25.03
CA LEU A 17 8.24 -0.47 -24.08
C LEU A 17 9.67 -0.98 -23.82
N PRO A 18 10.69 -0.12 -23.86
CA PRO A 18 12.06 -0.55 -23.60
C PRO A 18 12.14 -1.06 -22.16
N VAL A 19 12.45 -2.35 -22.01
CA VAL A 19 12.95 -2.89 -20.75
C VAL A 19 14.28 -2.20 -20.49
N VAL A 20 14.27 -1.23 -19.58
CA VAL A 20 15.49 -0.55 -19.12
C VAL A 20 16.39 -1.62 -18.52
N LYS A 21 17.46 -1.98 -19.25
CA LYS A 21 18.56 -2.77 -18.69
C LYS A 21 19.18 -1.93 -17.58
N ILE A 22 18.99 -2.35 -16.33
CA ILE A 22 19.66 -1.79 -15.16
C ILE A 22 21.16 -2.07 -15.35
N SER A 23 21.92 -1.07 -15.82
CA SER A 23 23.37 -1.16 -15.84
C SER A 23 23.85 -1.05 -14.39
N LYS A 24 24.64 -2.03 -13.93
CA LYS A 24 25.34 -1.98 -12.65
C LYS A 24 26.52 -1.00 -12.76
N MET A 25 26.23 0.30 -12.83
CA MET A 25 27.20 1.36 -12.52
C MET A 25 26.53 2.34 -11.55
N ARG A 26 26.76 2.13 -10.25
CA ARG A 26 26.47 3.13 -9.22
C ARG A 26 27.49 4.26 -9.37
N SER A 27 27.18 5.30 -10.15
CA SER A 27 27.86 6.58 -9.96
C SER A 27 27.34 7.18 -8.65
N MET A 28 28.22 7.43 -7.68
CA MET A 28 27.84 8.17 -6.47
C MET A 28 27.38 9.57 -6.88
N ALA A 29 26.21 10.00 -6.40
CA ALA A 29 25.71 11.34 -6.66
C ALA A 29 26.64 12.40 -6.03
N THR A 30 26.81 13.52 -6.72
CA THR A 30 27.59 14.65 -6.20
C THR A 30 26.78 15.46 -5.19
N ALA A 31 27.45 16.15 -4.27
CA ALA A 31 26.76 17.06 -3.32
C ALA A 31 25.95 18.15 -4.04
N ALA A 32 26.40 18.58 -5.22
CA ALA A 32 25.69 19.54 -6.05
C ALA A 32 24.38 18.96 -6.60
N SER A 33 24.39 17.73 -7.13
CA SER A 33 23.17 17.10 -7.66
C SER A 33 22.15 16.76 -6.57
N VAL A 34 22.61 16.44 -5.35
CA VAL A 34 21.72 16.27 -4.18
C VAL A 34 21.03 17.60 -3.81
N LYS A 35 21.79 18.70 -3.71
CA LYS A 35 21.22 20.02 -3.37
C LYS A 35 20.21 20.51 -4.41
N GLU A 36 20.48 20.25 -5.69
CA GLU A 36 19.54 20.54 -6.77
C GLU A 36 18.27 19.69 -6.65
N ALA A 37 18.39 18.40 -6.36
CA ALA A 37 17.26 17.51 -6.12
C ALA A 37 16.40 17.96 -4.93
N GLU A 38 17.03 18.37 -3.82
CA GLU A 38 16.34 18.93 -2.65
C GLU A 38 15.52 20.17 -3.00
N SER A 39 16.05 21.08 -3.82
CA SER A 39 15.35 22.30 -4.21
C SER A 39 14.05 22.04 -5.00
N ARG A 40 14.01 20.93 -5.75
CA ARG A 40 12.86 20.49 -6.55
C ARG A 40 11.90 19.57 -5.78
N TYR A 41 12.37 18.97 -4.68
CA TYR A 41 11.60 18.02 -3.87
C TYR A 41 10.83 18.75 -2.76
N LYS A 42 9.63 19.22 -3.09
CA LYS A 42 8.71 19.87 -2.13
C LYS A 42 7.49 18.99 -1.88
N ILE A 43 7.66 17.95 -1.07
CA ILE A 43 6.56 17.06 -0.66
C ILE A 43 5.92 17.53 0.65
N ILE A 44 6.72 18.11 1.55
CA ILE A 44 6.24 18.65 2.81
C ILE A 44 5.75 20.08 2.55
N ASP A 45 4.43 20.28 2.60
CA ASP A 45 3.86 21.62 2.70
C ASP A 45 4.18 22.17 4.09
N LYS A 46 4.80 23.36 4.14
CA LYS A 46 4.84 24.11 5.40
C LYS A 46 3.40 24.39 5.78
N ALA A 47 2.91 23.78 6.85
CA ALA A 47 1.56 24.00 7.36
C ALA A 47 1.49 25.40 7.99
N VAL A 48 1.47 26.43 7.14
CA VAL A 48 1.34 27.83 7.55
C VAL A 48 0.04 27.95 8.36
N ASP A 49 0.12 28.57 9.53
CA ASP A 49 -1.00 28.78 10.45
C ASP A 49 -1.69 27.51 10.99
N PHE A 50 -1.00 26.35 11.03
CA PHE A 50 -1.58 25.11 11.57
C PHE A 50 -2.10 25.28 13.01
N GLU A 51 -1.35 25.93 13.89
CA GLU A 51 -1.77 26.20 15.27
C GLU A 51 -3.07 27.00 15.34
N LYS A 52 -3.21 28.02 14.47
CA LYS A 52 -4.43 28.82 14.38
C LYS A 52 -5.60 27.99 13.88
N ALA A 53 -5.38 27.14 12.86
CA ALA A 53 -6.41 26.24 12.37
C ALA A 53 -6.82 25.21 13.44
N GLN A 54 -5.84 24.65 14.15
CA GLN A 54 -6.06 23.69 15.23
C GLN A 54 -6.89 24.29 16.36
N ALA A 55 -6.61 25.53 16.77
CA ALA A 55 -7.36 26.24 17.81
C ALA A 55 -8.84 26.50 17.47
N THR A 56 -9.23 26.39 16.19
CA THR A 56 -10.64 26.54 15.76
C THR A 56 -11.40 25.22 15.65
N ARG A 57 -10.70 24.09 15.77
CA ARG A 57 -11.30 22.76 15.65
C ARG A 57 -11.92 22.34 16.99
N PRO A 58 -12.94 21.46 16.97
CA PRO A 58 -13.40 20.81 18.19
C PRO A 58 -12.27 20.04 18.86
N GLU A 59 -12.32 19.96 20.19
CA GLU A 59 -11.43 19.11 20.98
C GLU A 59 -11.51 17.65 20.54
N PHE A 60 -10.40 16.92 20.69
CA PHE A 60 -10.37 15.52 20.37
C PHE A 60 -11.22 14.72 21.37
N ASP A 61 -12.33 14.16 20.90
CA ASP A 61 -13.22 13.35 21.73
C ASP A 61 -12.63 11.95 21.97
N HIS A 62 -12.04 11.76 23.15
CA HIS A 62 -11.48 10.49 23.63
C HIS A 62 -12.54 9.48 24.11
N SER A 63 -13.81 9.88 24.27
CA SER A 63 -14.87 9.04 24.83
C SER A 63 -15.63 8.23 23.79
N ARG A 64 -15.45 8.55 22.50
CA ARG A 64 -16.23 7.99 21.41
C ARG A 64 -15.94 6.51 21.15
N THR A 65 -16.94 5.67 21.37
CA THR A 65 -16.93 4.25 20.97
C THR A 65 -17.19 4.08 19.47
N ILE A 66 -16.87 2.91 18.94
CA ILE A 66 -17.12 2.49 17.56
C ILE A 66 -18.59 2.02 17.46
N GLU A 67 -19.37 2.73 16.66
CA GLU A 67 -20.76 2.37 16.41
C GLU A 67 -20.89 1.40 15.22
N VAL A 68 -21.53 0.25 15.41
CA VAL A 68 -21.89 -0.64 14.31
C VAL A 68 -23.27 -0.24 13.76
N THR A 69 -23.32 0.25 12.53
CA THR A 69 -24.56 0.66 11.85
C THR A 69 -25.03 -0.43 10.88
N LYS A 70 -26.26 -0.25 10.37
CA LYS A 70 -26.68 -0.99 9.16
C LYS A 70 -25.76 -0.63 7.99
N HIS A 71 -25.58 -1.56 7.06
CA HIS A 71 -24.90 -1.27 5.81
C HIS A 71 -25.67 -0.21 4.99
N PRO A 72 -25.00 0.58 4.13
CA PRO A 72 -25.55 1.84 3.62
C PRO A 72 -26.74 1.69 2.67
N ASN A 73 -26.99 0.51 2.11
CA ASN A 73 -28.14 0.25 1.25
C ASN A 73 -28.70 -1.17 1.45
N PRO A 74 -29.59 -1.37 2.44
CA PRO A 74 -30.25 -2.65 2.72
C PRO A 74 -31.08 -3.22 1.56
N GLU A 75 -31.63 -2.35 0.73
CA GLU A 75 -32.54 -2.72 -0.37
C GLU A 75 -31.80 -2.94 -1.70
N TRP A 76 -30.47 -2.88 -1.70
CA TRP A 76 -29.67 -3.06 -2.91
C TRP A 76 -29.84 -4.48 -3.48
N THR A 77 -30.02 -4.57 -4.80
CA THR A 77 -30.15 -5.83 -5.53
C THR A 77 -29.17 -5.94 -6.72
N TYR A 78 -28.93 -7.17 -7.17
CA TYR A 78 -28.00 -7.43 -8.27
C TYR A 78 -28.35 -6.63 -9.53
N GLY A 79 -27.36 -5.91 -10.07
CA GLY A 79 -27.51 -5.09 -11.28
C GLY A 79 -27.97 -3.66 -11.03
N GLN A 80 -28.35 -3.28 -9.81
CA GLN A 80 -28.85 -1.94 -9.47
C GLN A 80 -27.80 -0.83 -9.61
N GLY A 81 -26.51 -1.17 -9.58
CA GLY A 81 -25.44 -0.17 -9.63
C GLY A 81 -25.41 0.69 -8.37
N VAL A 82 -25.08 1.97 -8.51
CA VAL A 82 -25.00 2.94 -7.41
C VAL A 82 -26.12 3.96 -7.57
N GLU A 83 -26.95 4.13 -6.56
CA GLU A 83 -28.14 5.02 -6.61
C GLU A 83 -27.79 6.49 -6.85
N THR A 84 -26.63 6.93 -6.36
CA THR A 84 -26.16 8.32 -6.46
C THR A 84 -25.33 8.59 -7.72
N HIS A 85 -25.32 7.67 -8.69
CA HIS A 85 -24.57 7.87 -9.92
C HIS A 85 -25.21 8.96 -10.80
N ASP A 86 -24.58 10.13 -10.82
CA ASP A 86 -24.90 11.20 -11.75
C ASP A 86 -23.98 11.12 -12.98
N ALA A 87 -24.51 10.57 -14.09
CA ALA A 87 -23.78 10.43 -15.35
C ALA A 87 -23.45 11.79 -16.02
N SER A 88 -24.02 12.91 -15.54
CA SER A 88 -23.65 14.24 -16.04
C SER A 88 -22.27 14.69 -15.55
N ILE A 89 -21.80 14.15 -14.42
CA ILE A 89 -20.49 14.45 -13.86
C ILE A 89 -19.42 13.70 -14.66
N GLN A 90 -18.63 14.44 -15.44
CA GLN A 90 -17.58 13.87 -16.28
C GLN A 90 -16.27 13.67 -15.51
N HIS A 91 -15.56 12.59 -15.83
CA HIS A 91 -14.20 12.38 -15.34
C HIS A 91 -13.23 13.34 -16.04
N ARG A 92 -12.23 13.79 -15.29
CA ARG A 92 -11.07 14.50 -15.86
C ARG A 92 -9.95 13.51 -16.13
N GLU A 93 -9.52 13.41 -17.38
CA GLU A 93 -8.31 12.68 -17.75
C GLU A 93 -7.05 13.44 -17.28
N ILE A 94 -6.11 12.71 -16.68
CA ILE A 94 -4.84 13.26 -16.19
C ILE A 94 -3.72 12.32 -16.60
N ASP A 95 -2.82 12.79 -17.47
CA ASP A 95 -1.56 12.11 -17.77
C ASP A 95 -0.52 12.42 -16.67
N PRO A 96 -0.05 11.43 -15.88
CA PRO A 96 0.94 11.66 -14.84
C PRO A 96 2.32 12.06 -15.38
N TYR A 97 2.56 11.90 -16.69
CA TYR A 97 3.82 12.21 -17.37
C TYR A 97 3.76 13.46 -18.25
N ALA A 98 2.65 14.19 -18.25
CA ALA A 98 2.53 15.45 -18.98
C ALA A 98 3.68 16.42 -18.58
N SER A 99 4.32 17.04 -19.57
CA SER A 99 5.54 17.86 -19.37
C SER A 99 5.34 19.06 -18.42
N ASN A 100 4.11 19.57 -18.34
CA ASN A 100 3.73 20.67 -17.46
C ASN A 100 3.23 20.23 -16.07
N ARG A 101 3.27 18.93 -15.76
CA ARG A 101 2.78 18.37 -14.50
C ARG A 101 3.94 18.10 -13.54
N PRO A 102 4.05 18.82 -12.42
CA PRO A 102 5.10 18.55 -11.45
C PRO A 102 4.81 17.25 -10.70
N MET A 103 5.87 16.49 -10.37
CA MET A 103 5.78 15.21 -9.65
C MET A 103 5.00 15.32 -8.33
N VAL A 104 5.13 16.43 -7.61
CA VAL A 104 4.37 16.65 -6.35
C VAL A 104 2.85 16.54 -6.53
N ASN A 105 2.32 16.91 -7.70
CA ASN A 105 0.88 16.77 -7.96
C ASN A 105 0.48 15.30 -8.17
N ASN A 106 1.37 14.45 -8.68
CA ASN A 106 1.16 13.01 -8.68
C ASN A 106 1.15 12.46 -7.26
N TYR A 107 2.14 12.83 -6.44
CA TYR A 107 2.19 12.45 -5.03
C TYR A 107 0.90 12.83 -4.30
N ARG A 108 0.48 14.10 -4.37
CA ARG A 108 -0.74 14.60 -3.71
C ARG A 108 -1.99 13.87 -4.17
N LEU A 109 -2.13 13.61 -5.47
CA LEU A 109 -3.29 12.90 -6.00
C LEU A 109 -3.32 11.43 -5.55
N LEU A 110 -2.17 10.75 -5.55
CA LEU A 110 -2.07 9.36 -5.12
C LEU A 110 -2.38 9.21 -3.63
N VAL A 111 -1.80 10.05 -2.77
CA VAL A 111 -2.03 9.98 -1.32
C VAL A 111 -3.40 10.52 -0.89
N ALA A 112 -4.05 11.35 -1.70
CA ALA A 112 -5.44 11.75 -1.44
C ALA A 112 -6.45 10.72 -1.94
N GLY A 113 -6.22 10.14 -3.12
CA GLY A 113 -7.14 9.20 -3.78
C GLY A 113 -7.04 7.77 -3.27
N ILE A 114 -5.87 7.35 -2.77
CA ILE A 114 -5.66 6.05 -2.13
C ILE A 114 -5.69 6.30 -0.63
N ALA A 115 -6.88 6.28 -0.04
CA ALA A 115 -7.11 6.56 1.38
C ALA A 115 -8.37 5.83 1.91
N PRO A 116 -8.42 5.47 3.20
CA PRO A 116 -7.32 5.53 4.17
C PRO A 116 -6.22 4.50 3.86
N ARG A 117 -4.97 4.85 4.11
CA ARG A 117 -3.84 3.90 4.04
C ARG A 117 -3.48 3.40 5.43
N PRO A 118 -3.27 2.09 5.62
CA PRO A 118 -2.73 1.59 6.87
C PRO A 118 -1.30 2.12 7.06
N VAL A 119 -0.92 2.36 8.31
CA VAL A 119 0.43 2.78 8.67
C VAL A 119 1.22 1.55 9.08
N GLY A 120 2.16 1.12 8.24
CA GLY A 120 3.16 0.12 8.60
C GLY A 120 4.23 0.77 9.46
N PHE A 121 4.24 0.47 10.76
CA PHE A 121 5.20 1.06 11.69
C PHE A 121 6.36 0.10 11.95
N VAL A 122 7.51 0.38 11.36
CA VAL A 122 8.56 -0.63 11.15
C VAL A 122 9.74 -0.36 12.05
N SER A 123 10.12 -1.36 12.85
CA SER A 123 11.40 -1.36 13.54
C SER A 123 12.43 -2.20 12.82
N THR A 124 13.68 -1.72 12.83
CA THR A 124 14.84 -2.40 12.24
C THR A 124 16.09 -2.17 13.09
N ILE A 125 17.14 -2.94 12.83
CA ILE A 125 18.46 -2.76 13.43
C ILE A 125 19.50 -2.63 12.32
N SER A 126 20.54 -1.81 12.54
CA SER A 126 21.66 -1.72 11.60
C SER A 126 22.43 -3.03 11.50
N GLY A 127 23.15 -3.22 10.39
CA GLY A 127 23.96 -4.41 10.16
C GLY A 127 25.06 -4.63 11.22
N ASP A 128 25.56 -3.56 11.84
CA ASP A 128 26.53 -3.62 12.94
C ASP A 128 25.88 -3.73 14.34
N GLY A 129 24.55 -3.72 14.42
CA GLY A 129 23.79 -3.81 15.65
C GLY A 129 23.82 -2.56 16.53
N LYS A 130 24.46 -1.46 16.10
CA LYS A 130 24.67 -0.27 16.95
C LYS A 130 23.50 0.70 16.97
N SER A 131 22.71 0.76 15.90
CA SER A 131 21.54 1.64 15.83
C SER A 131 20.27 0.83 15.63
N LYS A 132 19.24 1.19 16.38
CA LYS A 132 17.89 0.71 16.20
C LYS A 132 17.08 1.83 15.56
N ASN A 133 16.26 1.50 14.58
CA ASN A 133 15.44 2.47 13.88
C ASN A 133 13.97 2.11 14.02
N LEU A 134 13.12 3.14 14.02
CA LEU A 134 11.67 3.02 14.09
C LEU A 134 11.05 4.07 13.18
N SER A 135 10.23 3.67 12.19
CA SER A 135 9.70 4.64 11.22
C SER A 135 8.35 4.22 10.64
N PRO A 136 7.43 5.17 10.38
CA PRO A 136 6.14 4.88 9.76
C PRO A 136 6.21 4.89 8.22
N PHE A 137 5.46 3.97 7.62
CA PHE A 137 5.30 3.81 6.17
C PHE A 137 3.83 3.63 5.81
N SER A 138 3.24 4.56 5.06
CA SER A 138 1.87 4.37 4.55
C SER A 138 1.80 3.72 3.17
N TYR A 139 2.93 3.43 2.55
CA TYR A 139 2.97 2.56 1.36
C TYR A 139 3.14 1.11 1.83
N PHE A 140 2.20 0.66 2.65
CA PHE A 140 2.21 -0.64 3.34
C PHE A 140 0.92 -1.41 3.04
N GLN A 141 1.03 -2.72 2.82
CA GLN A 141 -0.12 -3.62 2.76
C GLN A 141 0.23 -5.09 3.08
N VAL A 142 -0.79 -5.88 3.40
CA VAL A 142 -0.81 -7.34 3.31
C VAL A 142 -0.88 -7.75 1.83
N ILE A 143 -0.19 -8.83 1.46
CA ILE A 143 -0.23 -9.42 0.11
C ILE A 143 -0.99 -10.74 0.12
N ASP A 144 -0.68 -11.60 1.09
CA ASP A 144 -1.20 -12.96 1.18
C ASP A 144 -1.27 -13.40 2.65
N HIS A 145 -2.01 -14.47 2.92
CA HIS A 145 -2.22 -15.08 4.22
C HIS A 145 -1.63 -16.49 4.31
N ASP A 146 -1.38 -17.18 3.19
CA ASP A 146 -0.71 -18.49 3.18
C ASP A 146 0.32 -18.61 2.02
N PRO A 147 1.58 -18.19 2.23
CA PRO A 147 2.14 -17.71 3.49
C PRO A 147 1.72 -16.26 3.84
N PRO A 148 1.79 -15.83 5.11
CA PRO A 148 1.51 -14.44 5.46
C PRO A 148 2.60 -13.50 4.93
N MET A 149 2.23 -12.64 3.99
CA MET A 149 3.15 -11.82 3.21
C MET A 149 2.74 -10.34 3.26
N PHE A 150 3.73 -9.45 3.25
CA PHE A 150 3.56 -8.01 3.37
C PHE A 150 4.46 -7.27 2.37
N ILE A 151 4.06 -6.06 2.00
CA ILE A 151 4.84 -5.17 1.13
C ILE A 151 5.05 -3.81 1.80
N ILE A 152 6.26 -3.27 1.62
CA ILE A 152 6.59 -1.88 1.98
C ILE A 152 7.24 -1.18 0.79
N GLY A 153 6.66 -0.07 0.38
CA GLY A 153 7.17 0.80 -0.67
C GLY A 153 8.10 1.88 -0.12
N PHE A 154 9.25 2.04 -0.78
CA PHE A 154 10.23 3.09 -0.51
C PHE A 154 10.25 4.05 -1.69
N SER A 155 9.73 5.26 -1.47
CA SER A 155 9.78 6.31 -2.48
C SER A 155 11.18 6.92 -2.57
N SER A 156 11.56 7.30 -3.79
CA SER A 156 12.79 8.05 -4.03
C SER A 156 12.76 9.41 -3.30
N ARG A 157 13.87 9.77 -2.68
CA ARG A 157 14.09 11.07 -2.01
C ARG A 157 15.47 11.63 -2.35
N PRO A 158 15.69 12.95 -2.24
CA PRO A 158 17.03 13.51 -2.40
C PRO A 158 18.03 12.91 -1.42
N GLY A 159 19.26 12.70 -1.89
CA GLY A 159 20.37 12.20 -1.09
C GLY A 159 20.27 10.72 -0.78
N ARG A 160 20.46 10.36 0.49
CA ARG A 160 20.54 8.97 0.94
C ARG A 160 19.17 8.32 1.05
N GLU A 161 19.15 7.01 0.82
CA GLU A 161 18.05 6.13 1.18
C GLU A 161 17.74 6.16 2.69
N LYS A 162 16.50 5.81 3.05
CA LYS A 162 16.06 5.71 4.44
C LYS A 162 16.83 4.61 5.18
N ASP A 163 17.07 4.80 6.47
CA ASP A 163 17.81 3.83 7.29
C ASP A 163 17.11 2.48 7.39
N THR A 164 15.79 2.47 7.52
CA THR A 164 14.99 1.23 7.44
C THR A 164 15.26 0.44 6.15
N TYR A 165 15.39 1.12 5.00
CA TYR A 165 15.66 0.44 3.72
C TYR A 165 17.06 -0.18 3.70
N ARG A 166 18.06 0.55 4.21
CA ARG A 166 19.43 0.03 4.37
C ARG A 166 19.46 -1.17 5.31
N ASN A 167 18.85 -1.04 6.49
CA ASN A 167 18.80 -2.09 7.50
C ASN A 167 18.12 -3.36 6.96
N LEU A 168 17.06 -3.23 6.17
CA LEU A 168 16.39 -4.35 5.53
C LEU A 168 17.28 -5.06 4.50
N LYS A 169 18.09 -4.31 3.73
CA LYS A 169 19.08 -4.91 2.81
C LYS A 169 20.20 -5.63 3.56
N ASP A 170 20.65 -5.06 4.66
CA ASP A 170 21.83 -5.55 5.40
C ASP A 170 21.48 -6.73 6.32
N THR A 171 20.32 -6.69 6.96
CA THR A 171 19.92 -7.67 7.99
C THR A 171 18.83 -8.62 7.54
N GLY A 172 17.98 -8.22 6.59
CA GLY A 172 16.84 -9.00 6.15
C GLY A 172 15.74 -9.16 7.21
N GLU A 173 15.75 -8.39 8.29
CA GLU A 173 14.88 -8.57 9.46
C GLU A 173 14.18 -7.27 9.86
N CYS A 174 12.91 -7.36 10.25
CA CYS A 174 12.14 -6.24 10.80
C CYS A 174 10.98 -6.72 11.68
N VAL A 175 10.38 -5.77 12.39
CA VAL A 175 9.03 -5.93 12.96
C VAL A 175 8.10 -4.87 12.38
N ILE A 176 6.93 -5.29 11.93
CA ILE A 176 5.83 -4.40 11.53
C ILE A 176 4.85 -4.30 12.69
N ASN A 177 4.55 -3.09 13.13
CA ASN A 177 3.69 -2.81 14.28
C ASN A 177 2.43 -2.08 13.81
N SER A 178 1.30 -2.44 14.39
CA SER A 178 0.05 -1.69 14.24
C SER A 178 0.12 -0.37 14.99
N VAL A 179 -0.59 0.65 14.49
CA VAL A 179 -0.63 1.98 15.11
C VAL A 179 -2.03 2.26 15.62
N SER A 180 -2.15 2.44 16.93
CA SER A 180 -3.37 2.85 17.61
C SER A 180 -3.44 4.38 17.74
N GLU A 181 -4.65 4.94 17.86
CA GLU A 181 -4.91 6.39 17.99
C GLU A 181 -4.04 7.06 19.06
N ASN A 182 -3.89 6.42 20.22
CA ASN A 182 -3.10 6.94 21.34
C ASN A 182 -1.58 6.99 21.09
N MET A 183 -1.09 6.38 20.01
CA MET A 183 0.33 6.35 19.65
C MET A 183 0.70 7.43 18.63
N ILE A 184 -0.27 8.16 18.08
CA ILE A 184 -0.06 8.94 16.85
C ILE A 184 1.01 10.02 16.96
N GLU A 185 1.10 10.70 18.10
CA GLU A 185 2.12 11.74 18.32
C GLU A 185 3.54 11.13 18.32
N ALA A 186 3.74 10.02 19.02
CA ALA A 186 5.02 9.32 19.07
C ALA A 186 5.40 8.73 17.70
N VAL A 187 4.44 8.16 16.99
CA VAL A 187 4.64 7.66 15.62
C VAL A 187 4.99 8.81 14.67
N ASN A 188 4.31 9.95 14.76
CA ASN A 188 4.62 11.11 13.94
C ASN A 188 6.01 11.69 14.29
N ALA A 189 6.39 11.72 15.56
CA ALA A 189 7.72 12.16 16.00
C ALA A 189 8.84 11.28 15.41
N SER A 190 8.62 9.98 15.23
CA SER A 190 9.57 9.07 14.57
C SER A 190 9.72 9.29 13.04
N SER A 191 8.95 10.20 12.45
CA SER A 191 9.00 10.51 11.01
C SER A 191 9.91 11.68 10.65
N ILE A 192 10.52 12.34 11.63
CA ILE A 192 11.46 13.43 11.38
C ILE A 192 12.69 12.93 10.60
N ASP A 193 13.33 13.81 9.82
CA ASP A 193 14.58 13.52 9.12
C ASP A 193 15.78 13.52 10.09
N ALA A 194 15.79 12.57 11.04
CA ALA A 194 16.86 12.42 12.02
C ALA A 194 18.21 12.10 11.35
N PRO A 195 19.33 12.59 11.88
CA PRO A 195 20.66 12.18 11.42
C PRO A 195 20.89 10.68 11.57
N TYR A 196 21.74 10.12 10.71
CA TYR A 196 22.13 8.71 10.82
C TYR A 196 22.71 8.40 12.20
N GLY A 197 22.25 7.31 12.83
CA GLY A 197 22.70 6.86 14.15
C GLY A 197 21.89 7.44 15.32
N VAL A 198 21.01 8.42 15.11
CA VAL A 198 20.02 8.83 16.11
C VAL A 198 18.85 7.85 16.05
N SER A 199 18.52 7.23 17.18
CA SER A 199 17.44 6.25 17.28
C SER A 199 16.09 6.96 17.42
N GLU A 200 15.13 6.63 16.56
CA GLU A 200 13.77 7.18 16.68
C GLU A 200 13.01 6.61 17.88
N TRP A 201 13.50 5.55 18.52
CA TRP A 201 12.98 5.08 19.80
C TRP A 201 13.13 6.15 20.88
N ASP A 202 14.29 6.81 20.94
CA ASP A 202 14.55 7.88 21.92
C ASP A 202 13.71 9.12 21.63
N VAL A 203 13.50 9.43 20.35
CA VAL A 203 12.69 10.58 19.89
C VAL A 203 11.21 10.38 20.20
N SER A 204 10.70 9.17 19.98
CA SER A 204 9.28 8.85 20.13
C SER A 204 8.88 8.55 21.57
N GLY A 205 9.82 8.10 22.41
CA GLY A 205 9.53 7.66 23.78
C GLY A 205 8.74 6.35 23.87
N LEU A 206 8.64 5.60 22.76
CA LEU A 206 8.00 4.29 22.73
C LEU A 206 8.92 3.21 23.31
N HIS A 207 8.32 2.15 23.86
CA HIS A 207 9.08 1.13 24.57
C HIS A 207 9.33 -0.10 23.71
N GLU A 208 10.58 -0.58 23.75
CA GLU A 208 10.99 -1.81 23.08
C GLU A 208 10.48 -3.04 23.84
N ALA A 209 9.94 -4.01 23.12
CA ALA A 209 9.65 -5.34 23.63
C ALA A 209 10.33 -6.43 22.78
N GLY A 210 10.61 -7.57 23.41
CA GLY A 210 11.36 -8.67 22.80
C GLY A 210 10.60 -9.40 21.68
N THR A 211 11.39 -10.07 20.84
CA THR A 211 11.00 -10.89 19.69
C THR A 211 11.59 -12.31 19.81
N THR A 212 11.16 -13.24 18.96
CA THR A 212 11.53 -14.66 19.03
C THR A 212 12.27 -15.20 17.80
N THR A 213 12.07 -14.60 16.63
CA THR A 213 12.53 -15.09 15.31
C THR A 213 13.33 -14.08 14.51
N VAL A 214 13.39 -12.82 14.97
CA VAL A 214 14.16 -11.70 14.39
C VAL A 214 14.82 -10.88 15.50
N LYS A 215 15.86 -10.10 15.17
CA LYS A 215 16.59 -9.24 16.13
C LYS A 215 15.90 -7.90 16.49
N PRO A 216 15.24 -7.17 15.57
CA PRO A 216 14.63 -5.89 15.91
C PRO A 216 13.49 -6.07 16.93
N SER A 217 13.37 -5.14 17.88
CA SER A 217 12.32 -5.16 18.90
C SER A 217 10.96 -4.78 18.35
N ARG A 218 9.89 -5.36 18.88
CA ARG A 218 8.52 -4.89 18.64
C ARG A 218 8.21 -3.69 19.54
N VAL A 219 7.19 -2.91 19.18
CA VAL A 219 6.73 -1.78 19.99
C VAL A 219 5.78 -2.29 21.07
N GLN A 220 6.09 -2.05 22.34
CA GLN A 220 5.35 -2.59 23.48
C GLN A 220 3.89 -2.12 23.51
N GLU A 221 3.64 -0.89 23.09
CA GLU A 221 2.33 -0.25 23.06
C GLU A 221 1.42 -0.77 21.95
N SER A 222 1.98 -1.44 20.93
CA SER A 222 1.22 -1.91 19.78
C SER A 222 0.33 -3.10 20.14
N VAL A 223 -0.90 -3.07 19.62
CA VAL A 223 -1.89 -4.14 19.84
C VAL A 223 -1.56 -5.40 19.05
N PHE A 224 -0.96 -5.22 17.87
CA PHE A 224 -0.52 -6.28 16.99
C PHE A 224 0.86 -5.95 16.41
N SER A 225 1.78 -6.93 16.45
CA SER A 225 3.12 -6.84 15.88
C SER A 225 3.47 -8.11 15.11
N ILE A 226 4.27 -7.94 14.05
CA ILE A 226 4.60 -8.98 13.09
C ILE A 226 6.11 -9.02 12.93
N GLU A 227 6.75 -10.06 13.42
CA GLU A 227 8.13 -10.34 13.06
C GLU A 227 8.18 -10.81 11.61
N ALA A 228 9.08 -10.26 10.81
CA ALA A 228 9.16 -10.60 9.39
C ALA A 228 10.59 -10.60 8.86
N LYS A 229 10.79 -11.43 7.83
CA LYS A 229 12.03 -11.52 7.07
C LYS A 229 11.84 -11.10 5.62
N VAL A 230 12.87 -10.48 5.06
CA VAL A 230 12.91 -10.08 3.65
C VAL A 230 12.92 -11.33 2.77
N VAL A 231 12.01 -11.34 1.80
CA VAL A 231 11.94 -12.36 0.74
C VAL A 231 12.59 -11.85 -0.54
N ASP A 232 12.27 -10.61 -0.93
CA ASP A 232 12.82 -9.98 -2.13
C ASP A 232 12.85 -8.46 -1.98
N ILE A 233 13.76 -7.83 -2.71
CA ILE A 233 13.86 -6.39 -2.82
C ILE A 233 13.93 -6.04 -4.30
N LYS A 234 12.93 -5.29 -4.77
CA LYS A 234 12.88 -4.81 -6.14
C LYS A 234 13.15 -3.32 -6.18
N GLU A 235 14.29 -2.96 -6.75
CA GLU A 235 14.68 -1.57 -7.01
C GLU A 235 14.18 -1.09 -8.38
N PHE A 236 13.76 0.17 -8.42
CA PHE A 236 13.37 0.90 -9.62
C PHE A 236 14.45 1.92 -9.98
N ALA A 237 14.58 2.22 -11.28
CA ALA A 237 15.55 3.20 -11.75
C ALA A 237 15.34 4.56 -11.06
N SER A 238 16.43 5.19 -10.64
CA SER A 238 16.36 6.54 -10.07
C SER A 238 15.82 7.51 -11.12
N PRO A 239 14.86 8.40 -10.78
CA PRO A 239 14.29 9.33 -11.73
C PRO A 239 15.31 10.37 -12.21
N SER A 240 16.37 10.64 -11.44
CA SER A 240 17.44 11.59 -11.77
C SER A 240 18.66 11.38 -10.88
N GLU A 241 19.81 11.94 -11.28
CA GLU A 241 20.98 12.04 -10.41
C GLU A 241 20.64 12.78 -9.09
N GLY A 242 21.29 12.42 -7.98
CA GLY A 242 21.04 13.03 -6.67
C GLY A 242 19.85 12.44 -5.89
N MET A 243 19.03 11.58 -6.52
CA MET A 243 17.90 10.92 -5.89
C MET A 243 18.23 9.48 -5.49
N SER A 244 17.75 9.07 -4.31
CA SER A 244 17.82 7.68 -3.85
C SER A 244 17.02 6.75 -4.76
N LEU A 245 17.34 5.47 -4.76
CA LEU A 245 16.52 4.48 -5.45
C LEU A 245 15.13 4.43 -4.82
N ALA A 246 14.11 4.33 -5.67
CA ALA A 246 12.80 3.85 -5.25
C ALA A 246 12.84 2.32 -5.25
N GLY A 247 12.06 1.70 -4.38
CA GLY A 247 11.98 0.25 -4.32
C GLY A 247 10.76 -0.25 -3.58
N LEU A 248 10.58 -1.56 -3.62
CA LEU A 248 9.67 -2.28 -2.75
C LEU A 248 10.43 -3.40 -2.05
N VAL A 249 9.99 -3.72 -0.85
CA VAL A 249 10.48 -4.85 -0.06
C VAL A 249 9.31 -5.79 0.18
N LEU A 250 9.50 -7.05 -0.19
CA LEU A 250 8.58 -8.15 0.12
C LEU A 250 9.04 -8.81 1.42
N LEU A 251 8.09 -8.99 2.33
CA LEU A 251 8.33 -9.49 3.68
C LEU A 251 7.44 -10.72 3.91
N LYS A 252 8.01 -11.76 4.52
CA LYS A 252 7.28 -12.94 5.00
C LYS A 252 7.25 -12.92 6.52
N ALA A 253 6.07 -13.05 7.12
CA ALA A 253 5.97 -13.14 8.56
C ALA A 253 6.61 -14.43 9.09
N THR A 254 7.22 -14.31 10.26
CA THR A 254 7.82 -15.43 11.00
C THR A 254 7.18 -15.62 12.38
N ARG A 255 6.59 -14.56 12.96
CA ARG A 255 5.82 -14.62 14.21
C ARG A 255 4.81 -13.48 14.28
N PHE A 256 3.66 -13.74 14.89
CA PHE A 256 2.70 -12.71 15.31
C PHE A 256 2.71 -12.54 16.83
N TRP A 257 2.49 -11.31 17.26
CA TRP A 257 2.23 -10.92 18.64
C TRP A 257 0.93 -10.14 18.66
N VAL A 258 -0.01 -10.55 19.50
CA VAL A 258 -1.26 -9.84 19.72
C VAL A 258 -1.44 -9.66 21.23
N ARG A 259 -2.01 -8.53 21.64
CA ARG A 259 -2.38 -8.33 23.04
C ARG A 259 -3.48 -9.31 23.44
N GLU A 260 -3.28 -10.01 24.56
CA GLU A 260 -4.22 -11.00 25.11
C GLU A 260 -5.62 -10.41 25.33
N ASP A 261 -5.70 -9.15 25.80
CA ASP A 261 -6.98 -8.48 26.07
C ASP A 261 -7.68 -7.95 24.81
N ALA A 262 -7.08 -8.14 23.64
CA ALA A 262 -7.57 -7.66 22.35
C ALA A 262 -7.93 -8.79 21.39
N THR A 263 -7.74 -10.06 21.76
CA THR A 263 -7.95 -11.19 20.86
C THR A 263 -8.89 -12.24 21.46
N ASN A 264 -9.48 -13.06 20.60
CA ASN A 264 -10.19 -14.27 21.00
C ASN A 264 -9.22 -15.45 21.25
N SER A 265 -9.75 -16.55 21.80
CA SER A 265 -8.98 -17.70 22.29
C SER A 265 -8.13 -18.44 21.26
N ASP A 266 -8.51 -18.37 19.98
CA ASP A 266 -7.81 -18.98 18.85
C ASP A 266 -6.95 -17.96 18.07
N ALA A 267 -6.84 -16.72 18.56
CA ALA A 267 -6.08 -15.64 17.95
C ALA A 267 -6.46 -15.33 16.49
N SER A 268 -7.75 -15.49 16.15
CA SER A 268 -8.28 -15.28 14.79
C SER A 268 -8.96 -13.92 14.60
N HIS A 269 -9.18 -13.16 15.68
CA HIS A 269 -9.86 -11.87 15.64
C HIS A 269 -9.21 -10.87 16.59
N ILE A 270 -9.13 -9.60 16.17
CA ILE A 270 -8.70 -8.49 17.02
C ILE A 270 -9.87 -7.55 17.26
N ASP A 271 -10.18 -7.30 18.53
CA ASP A 271 -11.17 -6.34 18.97
C ASP A 271 -10.77 -4.93 18.51
N LEU A 272 -11.62 -4.33 17.69
CA LEU A 272 -11.39 -3.01 17.09
C LEU A 272 -11.40 -1.89 18.13
N GLU A 273 -12.14 -2.05 19.23
CA GLU A 273 -12.15 -1.11 20.35
C GLU A 273 -10.81 -1.06 21.08
N LYS A 274 -10.09 -2.17 21.08
CA LYS A 274 -8.73 -2.28 21.63
C LYS A 274 -7.69 -1.81 20.64
N LEU A 275 -7.87 -2.13 19.35
CA LEU A 275 -6.94 -1.75 18.29
C LEU A 275 -6.92 -0.25 17.99
N ARG A 276 -8.10 0.40 17.91
CA ARG A 276 -8.25 1.81 17.53
C ARG A 276 -7.29 2.24 16.39
N PRO A 277 -7.32 1.57 15.23
CA PRO A 277 -6.31 1.80 14.21
C PRO A 277 -6.49 3.17 13.56
N VAL A 278 -5.37 3.82 13.24
CA VAL A 278 -5.36 5.05 12.44
C VAL A 278 -5.10 4.76 10.96
N GLY A 279 -5.74 5.53 10.09
CA GLY A 279 -5.46 5.51 8.65
C GLY A 279 -4.87 6.83 8.18
N GLN A 280 -3.75 6.82 7.46
CA GLN A 280 -3.20 8.04 6.88
C GLN A 280 -4.01 8.45 5.64
N LEU A 281 -4.36 9.75 5.56
CA LEU A 281 -5.10 10.34 4.45
C LEU A 281 -4.17 11.19 3.56
N GLY A 282 -4.74 12.05 2.72
CA GLY A 282 -4.00 13.03 1.95
C GLY A 282 -3.45 14.16 2.83
N GLY A 283 -2.24 14.64 2.50
CA GLY A 283 -1.59 15.71 3.27
C GLY A 283 -1.23 15.27 4.69
N ILE A 284 -1.54 16.12 5.66
CA ILE A 284 -1.24 15.91 7.10
C ILE A 284 -2.38 15.22 7.86
N SER A 285 -3.45 14.82 7.17
CA SER A 285 -4.65 14.32 7.82
C SER A 285 -4.53 12.82 8.16
N TYR A 286 -5.05 12.47 9.33
CA TYR A 286 -5.28 11.09 9.77
C TYR A 286 -6.76 10.84 9.98
N SER A 287 -7.17 9.60 9.77
CA SER A 287 -8.51 9.08 10.09
C SER A 287 -8.44 8.16 11.28
N ARG A 288 -9.53 8.13 12.04
CA ARG A 288 -9.81 7.13 13.07
C ARG A 288 -11.10 6.40 12.74
N ILE A 289 -11.27 5.18 13.26
CA ILE A 289 -12.50 4.42 13.10
C ILE A 289 -13.44 4.73 14.27
N VAL A 290 -14.59 5.32 13.95
CA VAL A 290 -15.65 5.64 14.94
C VAL A 290 -16.99 5.02 14.60
N SER A 291 -17.10 4.38 13.43
CA SER A 291 -18.28 3.65 13.00
C SER A 291 -17.89 2.59 11.97
N THR A 292 -18.60 1.47 11.98
CA THR A 292 -18.46 0.34 11.06
C THR A 292 -19.83 -0.13 10.60
N PHE A 293 -19.86 -0.95 9.56
CA PHE A 293 -21.01 -1.73 9.17
C PHE A 293 -20.55 -3.08 8.64
N GLU A 294 -21.41 -4.08 8.68
CA GLU A 294 -21.11 -5.43 8.23
C GLU A 294 -21.79 -5.73 6.90
N LEU A 295 -21.05 -6.33 5.98
CA LEU A 295 -21.58 -6.76 4.68
C LEU A 295 -21.03 -8.16 4.33
N PRO A 296 -21.85 -9.22 4.42
CA PRO A 296 -21.37 -10.58 4.21
C PRO A 296 -21.02 -10.81 2.74
N ARG A 297 -19.86 -11.45 2.50
CA ARG A 297 -19.49 -11.94 1.17
C ARG A 297 -20.38 -13.13 0.82
N ARG A 298 -21.22 -12.97 -0.22
CA ARG A 298 -22.08 -14.05 -0.71
C ARG A 298 -21.34 -14.93 -1.74
N ARG A 299 -21.68 -16.22 -1.80
CA ARG A 299 -21.13 -17.15 -2.79
C ARG A 299 -22.05 -17.21 -4.00
N TRP A 300 -21.47 -17.29 -5.20
CA TRP A 300 -22.23 -17.33 -6.45
C TRP A 300 -23.32 -18.42 -6.43
N GLU A 301 -22.95 -19.64 -6.03
CA GLU A 301 -23.81 -20.82 -5.97
C GLU A 301 -25.06 -20.62 -5.09
N ASP A 302 -24.92 -19.87 -4.00
CA ASP A 302 -26.04 -19.60 -3.09
C ASP A 302 -26.98 -18.51 -3.62
N GLU A 303 -26.51 -17.68 -4.54
CA GLU A 303 -27.19 -16.43 -4.93
C GLU A 303 -27.82 -16.48 -6.31
N TYR A 304 -27.19 -17.14 -7.29
CA TYR A 304 -27.72 -17.16 -8.65
C TYR A 304 -29.12 -17.79 -8.77
N PRO A 305 -29.53 -18.80 -7.96
CA PRO A 305 -30.90 -19.32 -8.01
C PRO A 305 -31.95 -18.37 -7.45
N LYS A 306 -31.54 -17.36 -6.66
CA LYS A 306 -32.43 -16.41 -5.97
C LYS A 306 -32.66 -15.11 -6.75
N SER A 307 -31.96 -14.91 -7.88
CA SER A 307 -32.01 -13.68 -8.66
C SER A 307 -32.18 -14.00 -10.14
N GLU A 308 -33.25 -13.49 -10.75
CA GLU A 308 -33.51 -13.65 -12.18
C GLU A 308 -32.33 -13.16 -13.04
N LEU A 309 -31.74 -12.01 -12.67
CA LEU A 309 -30.57 -11.48 -13.35
C LEU A 309 -29.41 -12.47 -13.29
N LEU A 310 -29.05 -12.94 -12.09
CA LEU A 310 -27.93 -13.86 -11.94
C LEU A 310 -28.19 -15.22 -12.61
N ALA A 311 -29.41 -15.76 -12.54
CA ALA A 311 -29.82 -16.96 -13.26
C ALA A 311 -29.66 -16.79 -14.77
N SER A 312 -30.06 -15.64 -15.33
CA SER A 312 -29.86 -15.32 -16.75
C SER A 312 -28.40 -15.20 -17.15
N LEU A 313 -27.52 -14.78 -16.23
CA LEU A 313 -26.07 -14.70 -16.47
C LEU A 313 -25.43 -16.08 -16.41
N ALA A 314 -25.90 -16.95 -15.50
CA ALA A 314 -25.46 -18.33 -15.42
C ALA A 314 -25.79 -19.12 -16.70
N SER A 315 -27.00 -18.98 -17.24
CA SER A 315 -27.44 -19.66 -18.47
C SER A 315 -26.75 -19.14 -19.73
N ARG A 316 -26.45 -17.83 -19.80
CA ARG A 316 -25.63 -17.27 -20.89
C ARG A 316 -24.22 -17.84 -20.91
N LYS A 317 -23.64 -18.07 -19.73
CA LYS A 317 -22.32 -18.71 -19.62
C LYS A 317 -22.33 -20.16 -20.12
N SER A 318 -23.36 -20.94 -19.77
CA SER A 318 -23.49 -22.32 -20.25
C SER A 318 -23.69 -22.41 -21.76
N ASN A 319 -24.42 -21.46 -22.36
CA ASN A 319 -24.63 -21.43 -23.81
C ASN A 319 -23.37 -21.03 -24.59
N ASN A 320 -22.51 -20.18 -24.03
CA ASN A 320 -21.24 -19.80 -24.64
C ASN A 320 -20.11 -20.83 -24.42
N SER A 321 -20.29 -21.82 -23.53
CA SER A 321 -19.31 -22.91 -23.31
C SER A 321 -19.53 -24.13 -24.22
N VAL A 322 -20.48 -24.09 -25.16
CA VAL A 322 -20.76 -25.21 -26.09
C VAL A 322 -19.82 -25.21 -27.32
N ASP A 323 -18.96 -24.19 -27.50
CA ASP A 323 -18.10 -24.04 -28.69
C ASP A 323 -16.61 -24.43 -28.50
N GLU A 324 -16.22 -24.98 -27.34
CA GLU A 324 -14.89 -25.61 -27.20
C GLU A 324 -15.01 -27.14 -27.24
N ASP A 325 -15.31 -27.68 -28.42
CA ASP A 325 -15.15 -29.11 -28.72
C ASP A 325 -13.69 -29.37 -29.18
N PRO A 326 -12.86 -30.08 -28.39
CA PRO A 326 -11.48 -30.38 -28.75
C PRO A 326 -11.35 -31.40 -29.90
N THR A 327 -12.45 -31.98 -30.40
CA THR A 327 -12.39 -33.09 -31.38
C THR A 327 -12.56 -32.70 -32.86
N LYS A 328 -12.66 -31.42 -33.22
CA LYS A 328 -12.73 -30.97 -34.63
C LYS A 328 -11.36 -30.69 -35.31
N LEU A 329 -10.27 -31.27 -34.81
CA LEU A 329 -8.94 -31.21 -35.43
C LEU A 329 -8.39 -32.61 -35.78
N SER A 330 -9.24 -33.49 -36.33
CA SER A 330 -8.76 -34.71 -37.00
C SER A 330 -9.74 -35.13 -38.10
N GLY A 331 -9.48 -34.70 -39.32
CA GLY A 331 -10.20 -35.23 -40.48
C GLY A 331 -10.33 -34.26 -41.64
N GLN A 332 -9.23 -34.03 -42.37
CA GLN A 332 -9.23 -33.89 -43.83
C GLN A 332 -7.77 -33.79 -44.31
N GLY A 333 -7.25 -34.92 -44.75
CA GLY A 333 -5.88 -35.08 -45.23
C GLY A 333 -5.67 -36.48 -45.82
N ALA A 334 -6.41 -36.80 -46.87
CA ALA A 334 -6.08 -37.86 -47.84
C ALA A 334 -6.94 -37.65 -49.09
N GLY A 335 -6.30 -37.37 -50.22
CA GLY A 335 -6.92 -37.08 -51.51
C GLY A 335 -5.99 -36.28 -52.40
#